data_AF-A0A2E6MRH4-F1
#
_entry.id   AF-A0A2E6MRH4-F1
#
_cell.length_a   1.000
_cell.length_b   1.000
_cell.length_c   1.000
_cell.angle_alpha   90.00
_cell.angle_beta   90.00
_cell.angle_gamma   90.00
#
_symmetry.space_group_name_H-M   'P 1'
#
loop_
_entity.id
_entity.type
_entity.pdbx_description
1 polymer ?
#
loop_
_entity_poly.entity_id
_entity_poly.type
_entity_poly.pdbx_seq_one_letter_code
_entity_poly.pdbx_strand_id
1 'polypeptide(L)'
;MKLDNLGLPRFADRDIIDLIYKGNANKIGNIFAESSAEVKLFNKIMEDLRRGIQIKEYQEMNVPQEEFDGILQNEWFMPEKYKKLNIEEYLSTIVSVKSPEWKVVSEELKEFNKRNMYPLLQFLVYLVDFMRDNKIVWGVGRGSSVASYVLYAIGIHKINPIQYGLDWREFLR
;
A
#
# COMPACT_ATOMS: atom_id res chain seq x y z
N MET A 1 0.57 -20.92 6.05
CA MET A 1 -0.26 -19.77 5.63
C MET A 1 -0.65 -19.98 4.18
N LYS A 2 -1.94 -19.86 3.85
CA LYS A 2 -2.44 -19.89 2.46
C LYS A 2 -3.04 -18.52 2.12
N LEU A 3 -3.10 -18.18 0.85
CA LEU A 3 -3.79 -16.99 0.34
C LEU A 3 -5.11 -17.43 -0.31
N ASP A 4 -6.15 -16.64 -0.13
CA ASP A 4 -7.38 -16.78 -0.90
C ASP A 4 -7.26 -16.10 -2.28
N ASN A 5 -8.34 -16.08 -3.05
CA ASN A 5 -8.39 -15.44 -4.37
C ASN A 5 -8.28 -13.91 -4.31
N LEU A 6 -8.49 -13.29 -3.14
CA LEU A 6 -8.38 -11.86 -2.89
C LEU A 6 -7.02 -11.47 -2.27
N GLY A 7 -6.11 -12.44 -2.11
CA GLY A 7 -4.79 -12.23 -1.50
C GLY A 7 -4.79 -12.10 0.02
N LEU A 8 -5.88 -12.46 0.70
CA LEU A 8 -5.99 -12.46 2.16
C LEU A 8 -5.32 -13.69 2.77
N PRO A 9 -4.50 -13.51 3.83
CA PRO A 9 -3.83 -14.61 4.48
C PRO A 9 -4.78 -15.39 5.39
N ARG A 10 -4.88 -16.68 5.14
CA ARG A 10 -5.60 -17.68 5.93
C ARG A 10 -4.59 -18.56 6.68
N PHE A 11 -4.71 -18.59 8.01
CA PHE A 11 -3.80 -19.31 8.91
C PHE A 11 -4.37 -20.67 9.31
N ALA A 12 -3.58 -21.73 9.17
CA ALA A 12 -3.90 -23.05 9.72
C ALA A 12 -3.38 -23.18 11.16
N ASP A 13 -3.84 -24.21 11.88
CA ASP A 13 -3.48 -24.41 13.30
C ASP A 13 -1.96 -24.45 13.53
N ARG A 14 -1.22 -25.09 12.63
CA ARG A 14 0.25 -25.13 12.69
C ARG A 14 0.89 -23.75 12.58
N ASP A 15 0.33 -22.87 11.74
CA ASP A 15 0.83 -21.51 11.58
C ASP A 15 0.60 -20.69 12.86
N ILE A 16 -0.54 -20.89 13.52
CA ILE A 16 -0.89 -20.22 14.79
C ILE A 16 0.08 -20.65 15.90
N ILE A 17 0.36 -21.96 15.97
CA ILE A 17 1.33 -22.51 16.90
C ILE A 17 2.71 -21.88 16.68
N ASP A 18 3.21 -21.89 15.44
CA ASP A 18 4.51 -21.26 15.11
C ASP A 18 4.55 -19.77 15.47
N LEU A 19 3.44 -19.04 15.27
CA LEU A 19 3.31 -17.64 15.62
C LEU A 19 3.39 -17.41 17.15
N ILE A 20 2.80 -18.30 17.95
CA ILE A 20 2.93 -18.32 19.42
C ILE A 20 4.40 -18.56 19.81
N TYR A 21 5.03 -19.60 19.25
CA TYR A 21 6.41 -19.97 19.58
C TYR A 21 7.43 -18.89 19.20
N LYS A 22 7.15 -18.11 18.15
CA LYS A 22 7.94 -16.91 17.78
C LYS A 22 7.72 -15.70 18.69
N GLY A 23 6.98 -15.84 19.78
CA GLY A 23 6.71 -14.78 20.75
C GLY A 23 5.66 -13.76 20.30
N ASN A 24 4.90 -14.06 19.25
CA ASN A 24 3.89 -13.14 18.70
C ASN A 24 2.46 -13.45 19.23
N ALA A 25 2.34 -14.06 20.41
CA ALA A 25 1.04 -14.48 20.97
C ALA A 25 0.01 -13.33 21.08
N ASN A 26 0.48 -12.10 21.32
CA ASN A 26 -0.40 -10.93 21.42
C ASN A 26 -1.06 -10.54 20.08
N LYS A 27 -0.60 -11.06 18.95
CA LYS A 27 -1.10 -10.75 17.60
C LYS A 27 -2.19 -11.72 17.12
N ILE A 28 -2.49 -12.76 17.90
CA ILE A 28 -3.43 -13.82 17.53
C ILE A 28 -4.87 -13.30 17.36
N GLY A 29 -5.26 -12.23 18.05
CA GLY A 29 -6.58 -11.61 17.85
C GLY A 29 -6.75 -10.88 16.50
N ASN A 30 -5.65 -10.66 15.77
CA ASN A 30 -5.63 -9.91 14.52
C ASN A 30 -5.49 -10.81 13.27
N ILE A 31 -5.43 -12.12 13.44
CA ILE A 31 -5.31 -13.07 12.32
C ILE A 31 -6.66 -13.72 12.00
N PHE A 32 -6.82 -14.14 10.75
CA PHE A 32 -7.94 -14.96 10.30
C PHE A 32 -7.51 -16.42 10.20
N ALA A 33 -8.08 -17.27 11.03
CA ALA A 33 -7.76 -18.70 11.06
C ALA A 33 -8.80 -19.53 10.31
N GLU A 34 -8.37 -20.66 9.75
CA GLU A 34 -9.32 -21.67 9.26
C GLU A 34 -10.24 -22.11 10.41
N SER A 35 -11.52 -22.35 10.11
CA SER A 35 -12.43 -22.91 11.11
C SER A 35 -12.02 -24.36 11.40
N SER A 36 -11.35 -24.57 12.54
CA SER A 36 -10.90 -25.88 13.04
C SER A 36 -11.50 -26.18 14.42
N ALA A 37 -11.41 -27.44 14.85
CA ALA A 37 -11.86 -27.84 16.18
C ALA A 37 -10.98 -27.17 17.27
N GLU A 38 -9.69 -27.02 16.99
CA GLU A 38 -8.69 -26.40 17.85
C GLU A 38 -8.96 -24.90 18.05
N VAL A 39 -9.28 -24.17 16.98
CA VAL A 39 -9.60 -22.73 17.05
C VAL A 39 -10.87 -22.49 17.88
N LYS A 40 -11.90 -23.32 17.68
CA LYS A 40 -13.15 -23.24 18.46
C LYS A 40 -12.93 -23.56 19.93
N LEU A 41 -12.15 -24.61 20.21
CA LEU A 41 -11.78 -24.98 21.57
C LEU A 41 -10.98 -23.86 22.26
N PHE A 42 -10.02 -23.26 21.55
CA PHE A 42 -9.25 -22.13 22.05
C PHE A 42 -10.15 -20.94 22.40
N ASN A 43 -11.04 -20.54 21.48
CA ASN A 43 -11.96 -19.43 21.71
C ASN A 43 -12.88 -19.66 22.90
N LYS A 44 -13.40 -20.89 23.06
CA LYS A 44 -14.21 -21.28 24.23
C LYS A 44 -13.43 -21.17 25.54
N ILE A 45 -12.20 -21.71 25.59
CA ILE A 45 -11.35 -21.63 26.78
C ILE A 45 -11.03 -20.17 27.12
N MET A 46 -10.76 -19.33 26.13
CA MET A 46 -10.46 -17.91 26.35
C MET A 46 -11.66 -17.14 26.89
N GLU A 47 -12.87 -17.47 26.42
CA GLU A 47 -14.13 -16.96 26.96
C GLU A 47 -14.35 -17.40 28.41
N ASP A 48 -14.17 -18.69 28.71
CA ASP A 48 -14.28 -19.25 30.08
C ASP A 48 -13.28 -18.59 31.05
N LEU A 49 -12.06 -18.34 30.58
CA LEU A 49 -11.00 -17.66 31.34
C LEU A 49 -11.17 -16.13 31.41
N ARG A 50 -12.21 -15.57 30.79
CA ARG A 50 -12.45 -14.12 30.64
C ARG A 50 -11.24 -13.36 30.08
N ARG A 51 -10.45 -14.04 29.22
CA ARG A 51 -9.32 -13.44 28.51
C ARG A 51 -9.84 -12.99 27.14
N GLY A 52 -9.90 -11.69 26.91
CA GLY A 52 -10.50 -11.08 25.71
C GLY A 52 -9.74 -11.31 24.39
N ILE A 53 -8.91 -12.35 24.27
CA ILE A 53 -8.22 -12.69 23.02
C ILE A 53 -9.01 -13.82 22.37
N GLN A 54 -9.65 -13.52 21.26
CA GLN A 54 -10.37 -14.48 20.42
C GLN A 54 -9.75 -14.49 19.02
N ILE A 55 -9.57 -15.68 18.47
CA ILE A 55 -9.14 -15.88 17.09
C ILE A 55 -10.35 -15.65 16.20
N LYS A 56 -10.21 -14.76 15.20
CA LYS A 56 -11.25 -14.54 14.21
C LYS A 56 -11.24 -15.68 13.21
N GLU A 57 -12.39 -16.33 13.03
CA GLU A 57 -12.54 -17.33 11.99
C GLU A 57 -12.58 -16.64 10.62
N TYR A 58 -11.83 -17.20 9.68
CA TYR A 58 -11.84 -16.77 8.29
C TYR A 58 -13.20 -17.08 7.67
N GLN A 59 -13.81 -16.06 7.07
CA GLN A 59 -15.02 -16.18 6.26
C GLN A 59 -14.68 -15.75 4.83
N GLU A 60 -15.03 -16.57 3.85
CA GLU A 60 -14.87 -16.19 2.45
C GLU A 60 -15.75 -14.98 2.15
N MET A 61 -15.13 -13.90 1.68
CA MET A 61 -15.87 -12.76 1.19
C MET A 61 -16.34 -13.05 -0.22
N ASN A 62 -17.66 -13.04 -0.42
CA ASN A 62 -18.26 -13.21 -1.72
C ASN A 62 -18.37 -11.85 -2.44
N VAL A 63 -17.25 -11.15 -2.55
CA VAL A 63 -17.14 -9.83 -3.20
C VAL A 63 -16.34 -10.02 -4.49
N PRO A 64 -16.77 -9.45 -5.63
CA PRO A 64 -15.98 -9.44 -6.84
C PRO A 64 -14.60 -8.83 -6.59
N GLN A 65 -13.56 -9.43 -7.15
CA GLN A 65 -12.18 -8.97 -6.96
C GLN A 65 -12.01 -7.48 -7.33
N GLU A 66 -12.66 -7.02 -8.41
CA GLU A 66 -12.60 -5.62 -8.84
C GLU A 66 -13.17 -4.64 -7.80
N GLU A 67 -14.24 -5.02 -7.10
CA GLU A 67 -14.85 -4.20 -6.06
C GLU A 67 -13.95 -4.17 -4.83
N PHE A 68 -13.37 -5.31 -4.46
CA PHE A 68 -12.41 -5.41 -3.36
C PHE A 68 -11.15 -4.57 -3.63
N ASP A 69 -10.57 -4.70 -4.83
CA ASP A 69 -9.40 -3.93 -5.26
C ASP A 69 -9.72 -2.43 -5.29
N GLY A 70 -10.92 -2.05 -5.74
CA GLY A 70 -11.39 -0.67 -5.73
C GLY A 70 -11.48 -0.07 -4.33
N ILE A 71 -11.95 -0.84 -3.33
CA ILE A 71 -11.98 -0.41 -1.93
C ILE A 71 -10.55 -0.20 -1.42
N LEU A 72 -9.65 -1.17 -1.64
CA LEU A 72 -8.27 -1.09 -1.17
C LEU A 72 -7.47 0.06 -1.83
N GLN A 73 -7.74 0.35 -3.10
CA GLN A 73 -7.12 1.49 -3.80
C GLN A 73 -7.55 2.85 -3.23
N ASN A 74 -8.68 2.91 -2.51
CA ASN A 74 -9.13 4.10 -1.81
C ASN A 74 -8.62 4.16 -0.35
N GLU A 75 -8.32 3.01 0.25
CA GLU A 75 -7.88 2.90 1.65
C GLU A 75 -6.37 2.68 1.80
N TRP A 76 -5.59 3.72 1.48
CA TRP A 76 -4.16 3.70 1.75
C TRP A 76 -3.84 3.96 3.23
N PHE A 77 -2.97 3.11 3.79
CA PHE A 77 -2.48 3.27 5.16
C PHE A 77 -1.42 4.39 5.24
N MET A 78 -1.89 5.61 5.48
CA MET A 78 -1.05 6.81 5.68
C MET A 78 -1.72 7.85 6.60
N PRO A 79 -0.94 8.74 7.24
CA PRO A 79 -1.51 9.82 8.05
C PRO A 79 -2.45 10.75 7.27
N GLU A 80 -3.49 11.28 7.94
CA GLU A 80 -4.52 12.15 7.35
C GLU A 80 -3.96 13.40 6.64
N LYS A 81 -2.81 13.92 7.09
CA LYS A 81 -2.15 15.07 6.45
C LYS A 81 -1.77 14.78 4.98
N TYR A 82 -1.42 13.53 4.66
CA TYR A 82 -1.07 13.12 3.30
C TYR A 82 -2.30 12.80 2.45
N LYS A 83 -3.37 12.25 3.05
CA LYS A 83 -4.66 12.02 2.36
C LYS A 83 -5.31 13.31 1.85
N LYS A 84 -5.10 14.41 2.57
CA LYS A 84 -5.61 15.74 2.19
C LYS A 84 -4.60 16.57 1.40
N LEU A 85 -3.43 16.01 1.07
CA LEU A 85 -2.39 16.72 0.34
C LEU A 85 -2.86 17.00 -1.09
N ASN A 86 -2.79 18.27 -1.49
CA ASN A 86 -2.96 18.66 -2.88
C ASN A 86 -1.65 18.37 -3.64
N ILE A 87 -1.66 17.35 -4.49
CA ILE A 87 -0.48 16.89 -5.24
C ILE A 87 0.00 17.97 -6.21
N GLU A 88 -0.91 18.72 -6.83
CA GLU A 88 -0.56 19.74 -7.81
C GLU A 88 0.19 20.89 -7.13
N GLU A 89 -0.31 21.32 -5.96
CA GLU A 89 0.35 22.32 -5.14
C GLU A 89 1.71 21.82 -4.64
N TYR A 90 1.77 20.58 -4.14
CA TYR A 90 3.02 19.95 -3.70
C TYR A 90 4.08 19.95 -4.83
N LEU A 91 3.71 19.48 -6.02
CA LEU A 91 4.64 19.44 -7.16
C LEU A 91 5.04 20.83 -7.64
N SER A 92 4.17 21.84 -7.52
CA SER A 92 4.49 23.23 -7.89
C SER A 92 5.56 23.85 -6.98
N THR A 93 5.74 23.32 -5.76
CA THR A 93 6.83 23.74 -4.87
C THR A 93 8.19 23.15 -5.28
N ILE A 94 8.19 22.03 -6.01
CA ILE A 94 9.39 21.30 -6.44
C ILE A 94 9.79 21.72 -7.86
N VAL A 95 8.81 21.85 -8.74
CA VAL A 95 8.98 22.15 -10.16
C VAL A 95 8.32 23.50 -10.44
N SER A 96 9.07 24.44 -11.00
CA SER A 96 8.53 25.76 -11.29
C SER A 96 7.44 25.70 -12.35
N VAL A 97 6.27 26.27 -12.07
CA VAL A 97 5.10 26.31 -12.99
C VAL A 97 5.43 26.94 -14.35
N LYS A 98 6.46 27.80 -14.42
CA LYS A 98 6.89 28.47 -15.66
C LYS A 98 7.88 27.64 -16.48
N SER A 99 8.35 26.51 -15.95
CA SER A 99 9.39 25.70 -16.59
C SER A 99 8.81 24.80 -17.69
N PRO A 100 9.60 24.41 -18.70
CA PRO A 100 9.15 23.48 -19.72
C PRO A 100 8.79 22.10 -19.14
N GLU A 101 9.43 21.69 -18.05
CA GLU A 101 9.16 20.43 -17.34
C GLU A 101 7.75 20.41 -16.73
N TRP A 102 7.22 21.56 -16.30
CA TRP A 102 5.87 21.66 -15.78
C TRP A 102 4.80 21.23 -16.79
N LYS A 103 5.05 21.42 -18.09
CA LYS A 103 4.13 20.94 -19.13
C LYS A 103 3.99 19.42 -19.08
N VAL A 104 5.10 18.71 -18.96
CA VAL A 104 5.15 17.24 -18.83
C VAL A 104 4.44 16.80 -17.55
N VAL A 105 4.75 17.45 -16.41
CA VAL A 105 4.07 17.20 -15.13
C VAL A 105 2.56 17.36 -15.26
N SER A 106 2.12 18.45 -15.90
CA SER A 106 0.69 18.76 -16.03
C SER A 106 -0.07 17.76 -16.91
N GLU A 107 0.57 17.23 -17.95
CA GLU A 107 -0.02 16.19 -18.81
C GLU A 107 -0.08 14.85 -18.07
N GLU A 108 0.99 14.49 -17.37
CA GLU A 108 1.07 13.26 -16.61
C GLU A 108 0.08 13.24 -15.44
N LEU A 109 -0.05 14.35 -14.70
CA LEU A 109 -1.05 14.50 -13.64
C LEU A 109 -2.49 14.36 -14.14
N LYS A 110 -2.79 14.87 -15.35
CA LYS A 110 -4.11 14.66 -15.96
C LYS A 110 -4.40 13.18 -16.19
N GLU A 111 -3.41 12.40 -16.63
CA GLU A 111 -3.58 10.95 -16.82
C GLU A 111 -3.70 10.20 -15.49
N PHE A 112 -2.92 10.56 -14.46
CA PHE A 112 -3.12 10.01 -13.13
C PHE A 112 -4.51 10.31 -12.57
N ASN A 113 -5.02 11.54 -12.79
CA ASN A 113 -6.35 11.92 -12.35
C ASN A 113 -7.45 11.13 -13.07
N LYS A 114 -7.35 10.99 -14.40
CA LYS A 114 -8.30 10.18 -15.20
C LYS A 114 -8.40 8.73 -14.73
N ARG A 115 -7.32 8.19 -14.13
CA ARG A 115 -7.24 6.83 -13.59
C ARG A 115 -7.53 6.73 -12.10
N ASN A 116 -7.95 7.82 -11.44
CA ASN A 116 -8.16 7.89 -10.00
C ASN A 116 -6.92 7.51 -9.17
N MET A 117 -5.71 7.80 -9.67
CA MET A 117 -4.44 7.41 -9.03
C MET A 117 -3.85 8.52 -8.13
N TYR A 118 -4.60 9.57 -7.81
CA TYR A 118 -4.15 10.60 -6.87
C TYR A 118 -3.88 10.03 -5.46
N PRO A 119 -4.72 9.15 -4.88
CA PRO A 119 -4.41 8.51 -3.60
C PRO A 119 -3.06 7.76 -3.60
N LEU A 120 -2.73 7.12 -4.73
CA LEU A 120 -1.43 6.47 -4.92
C LEU A 120 -0.28 7.50 -4.85
N LEU A 121 -0.39 8.63 -5.58
CA LEU A 121 0.64 9.67 -5.56
C LEU A 121 0.82 10.28 -4.16
N GLN A 122 -0.26 10.51 -3.41
CA GLN A 122 -0.21 10.97 -2.01
C GLN A 122 0.53 9.97 -1.12
N PHE A 123 0.25 8.68 -1.29
CA PHE A 123 0.94 7.62 -0.57
C PHE A 123 2.44 7.57 -0.92
N LEU A 124 2.81 7.78 -2.18
CA LEU A 124 4.20 7.80 -2.59
C LEU A 124 4.97 8.99 -1.98
N VAL A 125 4.34 10.15 -1.83
CA VAL A 125 4.92 11.28 -1.07
C VAL A 125 5.16 10.87 0.37
N TYR A 126 4.16 10.29 1.04
CA TYR A 126 4.31 9.78 2.40
C TYR A 126 5.44 8.75 2.53
N LEU A 127 5.51 7.80 1.60
CA LEU A 127 6.52 6.74 1.61
C LEU A 127 7.93 7.33 1.50
N VAL A 128 8.13 8.28 0.58
CA VAL A 128 9.43 8.96 0.43
C VAL A 128 9.80 9.75 1.67
N ASP A 129 8.87 10.53 2.24
CA ASP A 129 9.10 11.27 3.48
C ASP A 129 9.46 10.32 4.62
N PHE A 130 8.69 9.26 4.81
CA PHE A 130 8.94 8.25 5.83
C PHE A 130 10.32 7.63 5.68
N MET A 131 10.73 7.26 4.46
CA MET A 131 12.04 6.70 4.22
C MET A 131 13.16 7.72 4.50
N ARG A 132 12.98 9.00 4.12
CA ARG A 132 13.95 10.08 4.41
C ARG A 132 14.11 10.31 5.90
N ASP A 133 12.99 10.46 6.62
CA ASP A 133 12.96 10.72 8.06
C ASP A 133 13.63 9.58 8.85
N ASN A 134 13.46 8.34 8.40
CA ASN A 134 14.04 7.15 9.01
C ASN A 134 15.41 6.75 8.44
N LYS A 135 15.99 7.56 7.53
CA LYS A 135 17.29 7.29 6.87
C LYS A 135 17.34 5.92 6.18
N ILE A 136 16.22 5.48 5.63
CA ILE A 136 16.12 4.25 4.84
C ILE A 136 16.57 4.57 3.42
N VAL A 137 17.47 3.74 2.88
CA VAL A 137 17.93 3.86 1.49
C VAL A 137 17.06 2.99 0.59
N TRP A 138 16.62 3.53 -0.54
CA TRP A 138 15.91 2.78 -1.58
C TRP A 138 16.62 2.90 -2.93
N GLY A 139 16.29 1.97 -3.83
CA GLY A 139 16.90 1.89 -5.15
C GLY A 139 16.65 3.13 -6.02
N VAL A 140 17.49 3.32 -7.04
CA VAL A 140 17.48 4.51 -7.90
C VAL A 140 16.34 4.55 -8.93
N GLY A 141 15.49 3.51 -8.99
CA GLY A 141 14.39 3.33 -9.94
C GLY A 141 14.50 2.01 -10.72
N ARG A 142 13.37 1.37 -11.04
CA ARG A 142 13.33 0.13 -11.84
C ARG A 142 12.08 0.04 -12.72
N GLY A 143 12.21 -0.63 -13.86
CA GLY A 143 11.11 -0.81 -14.82
C GLY A 143 10.69 0.48 -15.50
N SER A 144 9.50 0.47 -16.11
CA SER A 144 8.95 1.62 -16.85
C SER A 144 8.63 2.83 -15.98
N SER A 145 8.49 2.65 -14.65
CA SER A 145 8.24 3.75 -13.70
C SER A 145 9.27 4.88 -13.77
N VAL A 146 10.49 4.58 -14.23
CA VAL A 146 11.58 5.55 -14.42
C VAL A 146 11.26 6.61 -15.48
N ALA A 147 10.31 6.33 -16.38
CA ALA A 147 9.88 7.28 -17.41
C ALA A 147 8.97 8.40 -16.86
N SER A 148 8.44 8.26 -15.64
CA SER A 148 7.55 9.23 -15.02
C SER A 148 8.32 10.43 -14.45
N TYR A 149 7.96 11.64 -14.87
CA TYR A 149 8.58 12.83 -14.30
C TYR A 149 7.92 13.21 -12.96
N VAL A 150 6.63 12.91 -12.78
CA VAL A 150 5.94 13.07 -11.49
C VAL A 150 6.60 12.21 -10.40
N LEU A 151 6.90 10.94 -10.69
CA LEU A 151 7.57 10.05 -9.74
C LEU A 151 9.02 10.48 -9.44
N TYR A 152 9.72 11.00 -10.45
CA TYR A 152 11.02 11.64 -10.28
C TYR A 152 10.94 12.83 -9.33
N ALA A 153 9.98 13.74 -9.54
CA ALA A 153 9.81 14.95 -8.73
C ALA A 153 9.45 14.63 -7.27
N ILE A 154 8.62 13.61 -7.03
CA ILE A 154 8.33 13.11 -5.67
C ILE A 154 9.59 12.54 -5.01
N GLY A 155 10.51 11.98 -5.81
CA GLY A 155 11.77 11.39 -5.35
C GLY A 155 11.72 9.87 -5.19
N ILE A 156 10.78 9.20 -5.87
CA ILE A 156 10.69 7.74 -5.92
C ILE A 156 11.91 7.15 -6.62
N HIS A 157 12.36 7.77 -7.71
CA HIS A 157 13.59 7.44 -8.41
C HIS A 157 14.45 8.68 -8.61
N LYS A 158 15.72 8.46 -8.99
CA LYS A 158 16.72 9.54 -9.14
C LYS A 158 17.15 9.81 -10.58
N ILE A 159 16.51 9.14 -11.54
CA ILE A 159 16.79 9.29 -12.97
C ILE A 159 15.81 10.32 -13.54
N ASN A 160 16.32 11.38 -14.17
CA ASN A 160 15.50 12.42 -14.79
C ASN A 160 15.03 11.95 -16.19
N PRO A 161 13.73 11.62 -16.39
CA PRO A 161 13.26 11.07 -17.66
C PRO A 161 13.36 12.06 -18.82
N ILE A 162 13.24 13.36 -18.58
CA ILE A 162 13.36 14.39 -19.62
C ILE A 162 14.78 14.43 -20.18
N GLN A 163 15.79 14.28 -19.32
CA GLN A 163 17.20 14.24 -19.74
C GLN A 163 17.49 13.06 -20.67
N TYR A 164 16.85 11.91 -20.44
CA TYR A 164 17.05 10.69 -21.21
C TYR A 164 16.01 10.48 -22.33
N GLY A 165 15.10 11.43 -22.53
CA GLY A 165 14.04 11.33 -23.55
C GLY A 165 13.08 10.16 -23.33
N LEU A 166 12.83 9.78 -22.07
CA LEU A 166 11.91 8.71 -21.72
C LEU A 166 10.46 9.20 -21.82
N ASP A 167 9.59 8.41 -22.43
CA ASP A 167 8.17 8.74 -22.57
C ASP A 167 7.35 8.11 -21.44
N TRP A 168 6.75 8.95 -20.60
CA TRP A 168 5.88 8.52 -19.49
C TRP A 168 4.66 7.73 -19.99
N ARG A 169 4.28 7.86 -21.26
CA ARG A 169 3.20 7.06 -21.87
C ARG A 169 3.52 5.58 -21.97
N GLU A 170 4.80 5.20 -21.94
CA GLU A 170 5.19 3.78 -21.85
C GLU A 170 4.91 3.20 -20.45
N PHE A 171 4.90 4.06 -19.44
CA PHE A 171 4.58 3.67 -18.06
C PHE A 171 3.07 3.62 -17.83
N LEU A 172 2.37 4.70 -18.18
CA LEU A 172 0.93 4.82 -18.06
C LEU A 172 0.23 4.26 -19.32
N ARG A 173 0.61 3.08 -19.79
CA ARG A 173 -0.19 2.39 -20.82
C ARG A 173 -1.46 1.77 -20.24
#